data_AF-U4KQX8-F1
#
_entry.id   AF-U4KQX8-F1
#
_cell.length_a   1.000
_cell.length_b   1.000
_cell.length_c   1.000
_cell.angle_alpha   90.00
_cell.angle_beta   90.00
_cell.angle_gamma   90.00
#
_symmetry.space_group_name_H-M   'P 1'
#
loop_
_entity.id
_entity.type
_entity.pdbx_description
1 polymer ?
#
loop_
_entity_poly.entity_id
_entity_poly.type
_entity_poly.pdbx_seq_one_letter_code
_entity_poly.pdbx_strand_id
1 'polypeptide(L)'
;MKNYYVLIIDVVKSRRLNDEDRLDVQKKLNEAINIVDRIFNDKIVKSLSFSAGDSIQGLFDTIETAYKAYLVVKNAVFPYMIRAGIGYGNVNQSIISEFSYKNSNVFDGEAYHLARFAIDQAKELKVNLYIKSNLEYDKMINPIIDDEKIIFMTSARKAIYSIINLVDPIIDNRYQLDDVYFEIISPLVTRIVNYYRSKSRVKGYFHDEYENRNQTKGLKELTKEETINYLKEYKDQYSFYNDKRNLMTINTPMRLLLVNLIGSKEQNINSLIRLSNMDYLRTRESAKISILNQLYGRE
;
A
#
# COMPACT_ATOMS: atom_id res chain seq x y z
N MET A 1 -14.92 -28.83 -2.26
CA MET A 1 -14.71 -27.55 -2.97
C MET A 1 -14.50 -26.47 -1.91
N LYS A 2 -13.36 -25.79 -1.91
CA LYS A 2 -13.06 -24.69 -0.98
C LYS A 2 -13.21 -23.36 -1.73
N ASN A 3 -13.72 -22.35 -1.04
CA ASN A 3 -13.80 -21.01 -1.58
C ASN A 3 -12.54 -20.22 -1.24
N TYR A 4 -12.19 -19.30 -2.12
CA TYR A 4 -11.00 -18.48 -2.00
C TYR A 4 -11.30 -17.05 -2.43
N TYR A 5 -10.42 -16.13 -2.08
CA TYR A 5 -10.46 -14.75 -2.51
C TYR A 5 -9.43 -14.53 -3.63
N VAL A 6 -9.89 -14.03 -4.77
CA VAL A 6 -9.03 -13.57 -5.86
C VAL A 6 -8.97 -12.06 -5.84
N LEU A 7 -7.76 -11.51 -5.80
CA LEU A 7 -7.51 -10.08 -5.99
C LEU A 7 -6.96 -9.88 -7.40
N ILE A 8 -7.59 -9.00 -8.18
CA ILE A 8 -7.07 -8.47 -9.45
C ILE A 8 -6.85 -6.98 -9.27
N ILE A 9 -5.74 -6.45 -9.80
CA ILE A 9 -5.39 -5.03 -9.76
C ILE A 9 -4.95 -4.58 -11.16
N ASP A 10 -5.54 -3.50 -11.65
CA ASP A 10 -5.18 -2.82 -12.89
C ASP A 10 -4.67 -1.40 -12.64
N VAL A 11 -3.72 -0.92 -13.45
CA VAL A 11 -3.30 0.48 -13.42
C VAL A 11 -4.32 1.35 -14.16
N VAL A 12 -4.82 2.38 -13.48
CA VAL A 12 -5.83 3.28 -14.05
C VAL A 12 -5.21 4.11 -15.18
N LYS A 13 -5.82 4.04 -16.37
CA LYS A 13 -5.39 4.78 -17.58
C LYS A 13 -3.96 4.43 -18.03
N SER A 14 -3.47 3.22 -17.77
CA SER A 14 -2.14 2.76 -18.20
C SER A 14 -1.83 2.98 -19.68
N ARG A 15 -2.83 2.80 -20.55
CA ARG A 15 -2.70 3.08 -22.00
C ARG A 15 -2.33 4.53 -22.33
N ARG A 16 -2.56 5.48 -21.41
CA ARG A 16 -2.22 6.91 -21.57
C ARG A 16 -0.86 7.29 -20.98
N LEU A 17 -0.20 6.38 -20.26
CA LEU A 17 1.15 6.60 -19.76
C LEU A 17 2.14 6.54 -20.92
N ASN A 18 3.16 7.40 -20.87
CA ASN A 18 4.34 7.29 -21.74
C ASN A 18 5.19 6.08 -21.31
N ASP A 19 6.20 5.72 -22.11
CA ASP A 19 6.99 4.51 -21.87
C ASP A 19 7.81 4.57 -20.56
N GLU A 20 8.27 5.76 -20.15
CA GLU A 20 8.99 5.97 -18.89
C GLU A 20 8.07 5.72 -17.67
N ASP A 21 6.88 6.32 -17.67
CA ASP A 21 5.87 6.14 -16.63
C ASP A 21 5.36 4.69 -16.57
N ARG A 22 5.24 4.03 -17.73
CA ARG A 22 4.88 2.59 -17.79
C ARG A 22 5.97 1.73 -17.17
N LEU A 23 7.23 2.01 -17.44
CA LEU A 23 8.35 1.29 -16.85
C LEU A 23 8.41 1.52 -15.33
N ASP A 24 8.21 2.76 -14.85
CA ASP A 24 8.22 3.06 -13.41
C ASP A 24 7.07 2.36 -12.67
N VAL A 25 5.85 2.39 -13.21
CA VAL A 25 4.72 1.68 -12.56
C VAL A 25 4.91 0.16 -12.56
N GLN A 26 5.47 -0.43 -13.62
CA GLN A 26 5.78 -1.87 -13.63
C GLN A 26 6.86 -2.24 -12.61
N LYS A 27 7.91 -1.42 -12.46
CA LYS A 27 8.92 -1.62 -11.41
C LYS A 27 8.28 -1.54 -10.02
N LYS A 28 7.43 -0.55 -9.78
CA LYS A 28 6.70 -0.38 -8.52
C LYS A 28 5.75 -1.54 -8.23
N LEU A 29 5.05 -2.07 -9.24
CA LEU A 29 4.21 -3.26 -9.09
C LEU A 29 5.05 -4.48 -8.71
N ASN A 30 6.19 -4.69 -9.37
CA ASN A 30 7.09 -5.79 -9.04
C ASN A 30 7.64 -5.69 -7.60
N GLU A 31 8.04 -4.49 -7.18
CA GLU A 31 8.46 -4.25 -5.80
C GLU A 31 7.30 -4.45 -4.81
N ALA A 32 6.08 -4.04 -5.16
CA ALA A 32 4.88 -4.28 -4.35
C ALA A 32 4.57 -5.78 -4.17
N ILE A 33 4.75 -6.59 -5.22
CA ILE A 33 4.61 -8.05 -5.15
C ILE A 33 5.57 -8.62 -4.11
N ASN A 34 6.86 -8.24 -4.19
CA ASN A 34 7.87 -8.70 -3.23
C ASN A 34 7.52 -8.31 -1.78
N ILE A 35 6.94 -7.13 -1.57
CA ILE A 35 6.49 -6.68 -0.24
C ILE A 35 5.32 -7.53 0.25
N VAL A 36 4.33 -7.77 -0.61
CA VAL A 36 3.17 -8.61 -0.28
C VAL A 36 3.60 -10.03 0.06
N ASP A 37 4.47 -10.63 -0.76
CA ASP A 37 5.00 -11.97 -0.49
C ASP A 37 5.80 -11.99 0.83
N ARG A 38 6.57 -10.95 1.13
CA ARG A 38 7.32 -10.86 2.40
C ARG A 38 6.42 -10.81 3.63
N ILE A 39 5.37 -9.98 3.59
CA ILE A 39 4.45 -9.78 4.72
C ILE A 39 3.48 -10.96 4.86
N PHE A 40 3.01 -11.55 3.76
CA PHE A 40 1.88 -12.47 3.79
C PHE A 40 2.22 -13.88 3.29
N ASN A 41 3.50 -14.26 3.23
CA ASN A 41 3.96 -15.55 2.68
C ASN A 41 3.14 -16.76 3.17
N ASP A 42 2.82 -16.81 4.46
CA ASP A 42 2.07 -17.89 5.11
C ASP A 42 0.55 -17.79 4.97
N LYS A 43 0.05 -16.67 4.42
CA LYS A 43 -1.38 -16.34 4.27
C LYS A 43 -1.82 -16.21 2.80
N ILE A 44 -0.92 -16.49 1.86
CA ILE A 44 -1.14 -16.43 0.42
C ILE A 44 -1.25 -17.86 -0.11
N VAL A 45 -2.35 -18.17 -0.80
CA VAL A 45 -2.49 -19.44 -1.53
C VAL A 45 -1.69 -19.37 -2.82
N LYS A 46 -1.75 -18.23 -3.51
CA LYS A 46 -0.91 -17.94 -4.66
C LYS A 46 -0.48 -16.49 -4.74
N SER A 47 0.83 -16.28 -4.78
CA SER A 47 1.46 -14.96 -4.90
C SER A 47 0.89 -14.14 -6.04
N LEU A 48 0.89 -12.83 -5.82
CA LEU A 48 0.57 -11.87 -6.86
C LEU A 48 1.52 -12.06 -8.04
N SER A 49 1.00 -12.04 -9.25
CA SER A 49 1.81 -12.11 -10.46
C SER A 49 1.17 -11.33 -11.60
N PHE A 50 1.99 -10.89 -12.55
CA PHE A 50 1.50 -10.21 -13.74
C PHE A 50 0.64 -11.16 -14.58
N SER A 51 -0.58 -10.72 -14.92
CA SER A 51 -1.53 -11.47 -15.74
C SER A 51 -1.52 -11.05 -17.20
N ALA A 52 -1.62 -9.74 -17.45
CA ALA A 52 -1.51 -9.13 -18.77
C ALA A 52 -1.08 -7.67 -18.67
N GLY A 53 0.12 -7.33 -19.14
CA GLY A 53 0.64 -5.96 -19.15
C GLY A 53 0.78 -5.39 -17.73
N ASP A 54 -0.06 -4.41 -17.41
CA ASP A 54 -0.09 -3.67 -16.15
C ASP A 54 -1.07 -4.24 -15.10
N SER A 55 -1.65 -5.41 -15.37
CA SER A 55 -2.54 -6.12 -14.45
C SER A 55 -1.78 -7.15 -13.62
N ILE A 56 -2.04 -7.20 -12.32
CA ILE A 56 -1.54 -8.23 -11.41
C ILE A 56 -2.70 -8.95 -10.72
N GLN A 57 -2.53 -10.23 -10.39
CA GLN A 57 -3.55 -10.99 -9.68
C GLN A 57 -2.96 -12.05 -8.74
N GLY A 58 -3.71 -12.42 -7.71
CA GLY A 58 -3.29 -13.40 -6.69
C GLY A 58 -4.47 -14.06 -6.00
N LEU A 59 -4.19 -15.15 -5.28
CA LEU A 59 -5.17 -16.01 -4.61
C LEU A 59 -4.89 -16.06 -3.10
N PHE A 60 -5.92 -15.86 -2.30
CA PHE A 60 -5.82 -15.67 -0.86
C PHE A 60 -6.85 -16.53 -0.13
N ASP A 61 -6.51 -16.99 1.08
CA ASP A 61 -7.43 -17.76 1.93
C ASP A 61 -8.46 -16.86 2.63
N THR A 62 -8.14 -15.59 2.86
CA THR A 62 -9.01 -14.66 3.60
C THR A 62 -9.16 -13.33 2.90
N ILE A 63 -10.32 -12.70 3.10
CA ILE A 63 -10.59 -11.36 2.58
C ILE A 63 -9.62 -10.32 3.16
N GLU A 64 -9.21 -10.49 4.42
CA GLU A 64 -8.32 -9.57 5.10
C GLU A 64 -6.94 -9.57 4.45
N THR A 65 -6.38 -10.73 4.12
CA THR A 65 -5.08 -10.79 3.45
C THR A 65 -5.18 -10.19 2.04
N ALA A 66 -6.25 -10.48 1.29
CA ALA A 66 -6.49 -9.87 -0.02
C ALA A 66 -6.60 -8.34 0.07
N TYR A 67 -7.35 -7.82 1.05
CA TYR A 67 -7.53 -6.39 1.25
C TYR A 67 -6.25 -5.69 1.73
N LYS A 68 -5.53 -6.27 2.69
CA LYS A 68 -4.23 -5.75 3.14
C LYS A 68 -3.20 -5.77 2.00
N ALA A 69 -3.18 -6.79 1.15
CA ALA A 69 -2.34 -6.83 -0.05
C ALA A 69 -2.68 -5.69 -1.03
N TYR A 70 -3.98 -5.42 -1.27
CA TYR A 70 -4.41 -4.25 -2.05
C TYR A 70 -3.89 -2.93 -1.46
N LEU A 71 -3.98 -2.74 -0.14
CA LEU A 71 -3.47 -1.53 0.52
C LEU A 71 -1.96 -1.38 0.33
N VAL A 72 -1.18 -2.46 0.46
CA VAL A 72 0.28 -2.43 0.21
C VAL A 72 0.56 -2.00 -1.22
N VAL A 73 -0.07 -2.64 -2.22
CA VAL A 73 0.15 -2.32 -3.64
C VAL A 73 -0.22 -0.87 -3.92
N LYS A 74 -1.37 -0.40 -3.42
CA LYS A 74 -1.85 0.97 -3.59
C LYS A 74 -0.85 2.03 -3.11
N ASN A 75 -0.22 1.82 -1.95
CA ASN A 75 0.75 2.77 -1.40
C ASN A 75 2.11 2.65 -2.12
N ALA A 76 2.52 1.46 -2.54
CA ALA A 76 3.77 1.22 -3.27
C ALA A 76 3.78 1.89 -4.66
N VAL A 77 2.65 1.85 -5.38
CA VAL A 77 2.55 2.37 -6.74
C VAL A 77 2.31 3.88 -6.82
N PHE A 78 2.23 4.61 -5.69
CA PHE A 78 2.13 6.06 -5.70
C PHE A 78 3.23 6.69 -6.59
N PRO A 79 2.93 7.69 -7.46
CA PRO A 79 1.68 8.45 -7.59
C PRO A 79 0.65 7.87 -8.56
N TYR A 80 0.87 6.66 -9.08
CA TYR A 80 -0.07 6.02 -10.01
C TYR A 80 -1.32 5.55 -9.26
N MET A 81 -2.47 5.65 -9.94
CA MET A 81 -3.73 5.15 -9.41
C MET A 81 -3.94 3.72 -9.89
N ILE A 82 -4.43 2.86 -9.00
CA ILE A 82 -4.85 1.50 -9.32
C ILE A 82 -6.34 1.31 -9.09
N ARG A 83 -6.90 0.32 -9.77
CA ARG A 83 -8.24 -0.20 -9.56
C ARG A 83 -8.13 -1.67 -9.21
N ALA A 84 -8.91 -2.12 -8.25
CA ALA A 84 -8.89 -3.50 -7.79
C ALA A 84 -10.29 -4.11 -7.75
N GLY A 85 -10.35 -5.43 -7.90
CA GLY A 85 -11.53 -6.26 -7.72
C GLY A 85 -11.17 -7.44 -6.83
N ILE A 86 -11.99 -7.69 -5.80
CA ILE A 86 -11.89 -8.89 -4.97
C ILE A 86 -13.10 -9.77 -5.26
N GLY A 87 -12.86 -10.98 -5.76
CA GLY A 87 -13.87 -12.01 -6.00
C GLY A 87 -13.78 -13.12 -4.97
N TYR A 88 -14.92 -13.57 -4.44
CA TYR A 88 -14.99 -14.72 -3.53
C TYR A 88 -15.87 -15.81 -4.13
N GLY A 89 -15.34 -17.02 -4.24
CA GLY A 89 -16.04 -18.18 -4.79
C GLY A 89 -15.15 -19.40 -4.90
N ASN A 90 -15.65 -20.46 -5.54
CA ASN A 90 -14.85 -21.67 -5.69
C ASN A 90 -13.67 -21.51 -6.66
N VAL A 91 -12.54 -22.12 -6.31
CA VAL A 91 -11.44 -22.43 -7.23
C VAL A 91 -11.19 -23.93 -7.19
N ASN A 92 -10.94 -24.55 -8.35
CA ASN A 92 -10.72 -25.98 -8.44
C ASN A 92 -9.38 -26.35 -7.76
N GLN A 93 -9.46 -27.08 -6.65
CA GLN A 93 -8.29 -27.47 -5.86
C GLN A 93 -7.34 -28.41 -6.60
N SER A 94 -7.85 -29.25 -7.51
CA SER A 94 -7.00 -30.11 -8.33
C SER A 94 -6.09 -29.28 -9.24
N ILE A 95 -6.60 -28.17 -9.78
CA ILE A 95 -5.81 -27.21 -10.57
C ILE A 95 -4.76 -26.54 -9.67
N ILE A 96 -5.13 -26.14 -8.44
CA ILE A 96 -4.17 -25.56 -7.47
C ILE A 96 -3.03 -26.52 -7.17
N SER A 97 -3.33 -27.79 -6.89
CA SER A 97 -2.29 -28.79 -6.59
C SER A 97 -1.42 -29.10 -7.81
N GLU A 98 -2.04 -29.33 -8.96
CA GLU A 98 -1.35 -29.76 -10.19
C GLU A 98 -0.49 -28.64 -10.79
N PHE A 99 -0.96 -27.40 -10.71
CA PHE A 99 -0.25 -26.22 -11.23
C PHE A 99 0.30 -25.33 -10.12
N SER A 100 0.57 -25.89 -8.94
CA SER A 100 1.17 -25.18 -7.81
C SER A 100 2.47 -24.47 -8.17
N TYR A 101 3.24 -24.97 -9.14
CA TYR A 101 4.47 -24.37 -9.66
C TYR A 101 4.27 -23.24 -10.67
N LYS A 102 3.09 -23.13 -11.29
CA LYS A 102 2.78 -22.05 -12.25
C LYS A 102 2.25 -20.82 -11.53
N ASN A 103 2.19 -19.67 -12.19
CA ASN A 103 1.71 -18.43 -11.57
C ASN A 103 0.17 -18.38 -11.48
N SER A 104 -0.40 -17.29 -10.98
CA SER A 104 -1.85 -17.17 -10.74
C SER A 104 -2.69 -17.13 -12.03
N ASN A 105 -2.07 -17.01 -13.21
CA ASN A 105 -2.76 -16.85 -14.49
C ASN A 105 -3.38 -18.12 -15.05
N VAL A 106 -2.96 -19.25 -14.54
CA VAL A 106 -3.38 -20.57 -15.05
C VAL A 106 -4.60 -21.10 -14.30
N PHE A 107 -4.98 -20.42 -13.22
CA PHE A 107 -6.17 -20.76 -12.45
C PHE A 107 -7.41 -20.10 -13.05
N ASP A 108 -8.51 -20.85 -12.98
CA ASP A 108 -9.83 -20.39 -13.36
C ASP A 108 -10.85 -20.88 -12.33
N GLY A 109 -12.01 -20.24 -12.28
CA GLY A 109 -13.05 -20.55 -11.32
C GLY A 109 -13.94 -19.36 -11.00
N GLU A 110 -15.00 -19.62 -10.23
CA GLU A 110 -15.99 -18.63 -9.85
C GLU A 110 -15.33 -17.39 -9.21
N ALA A 111 -14.36 -17.57 -8.31
CA ALA A 111 -13.66 -16.46 -7.68
C ALA A 111 -12.97 -15.53 -8.71
N TYR A 112 -12.37 -16.10 -9.77
CA TYR A 112 -11.73 -15.31 -10.84
C TYR A 112 -12.75 -14.59 -11.70
N HIS A 113 -13.88 -15.23 -12.03
CA HIS A 113 -14.97 -14.56 -12.76
C HIS A 113 -15.55 -13.41 -11.96
N LEU A 114 -15.80 -13.59 -10.66
CA LEU A 114 -16.32 -12.55 -9.78
C LEU A 114 -15.32 -11.41 -9.55
N ALA A 115 -14.01 -11.70 -9.47
CA ALA A 115 -12.99 -10.66 -9.35
C ALA A 115 -12.90 -9.79 -10.62
N ARG A 116 -13.01 -10.40 -11.82
CA ARG A 116 -13.09 -9.67 -13.09
C ARG A 116 -14.35 -8.81 -13.17
N PHE A 117 -15.50 -9.37 -12.79
CA PHE A 117 -16.75 -8.60 -12.68
C PHE A 117 -16.60 -7.41 -11.71
N ALA A 118 -15.95 -7.62 -10.57
CA ALA A 118 -15.69 -6.55 -9.61
C ALA A 118 -14.82 -5.43 -10.20
N ILE A 119 -13.80 -5.74 -11.01
CA ILE A 119 -13.02 -4.72 -11.73
C ILE A 119 -13.90 -3.89 -12.67
N ASP A 120 -14.79 -4.54 -13.42
CA ASP A 120 -15.71 -3.85 -14.34
C ASP A 120 -16.67 -2.94 -13.58
N GLN A 121 -17.23 -3.40 -12.46
CA GLN A 121 -18.06 -2.58 -11.57
C GLN A 121 -17.28 -1.41 -10.97
N ALA A 122 -16.03 -1.64 -10.55
CA ALA A 122 -15.19 -0.58 -10.04
C ALA A 122 -14.93 0.52 -11.09
N LYS A 123 -14.81 0.13 -12.36
CA LYS A 123 -14.65 1.05 -13.49
C LYS A 123 -15.91 1.85 -13.77
N GLU A 124 -17.07 1.19 -13.77
CA GLU A 124 -18.37 1.81 -13.99
C GLU A 124 -18.69 2.85 -12.91
N LEU A 125 -18.55 2.46 -11.64
CA LEU A 125 -18.83 3.30 -10.47
C LEU A 125 -17.71 4.33 -10.19
N LYS A 126 -16.61 4.26 -10.95
CA LYS A 126 -15.40 5.09 -10.78
C LYS A 126 -14.85 5.02 -9.35
N VAL A 127 -14.79 3.82 -8.79
CA VAL A 127 -14.22 3.50 -7.47
C VAL A 127 -12.87 2.78 -7.66
N ASN A 128 -12.03 2.76 -6.63
CA ASN A 128 -10.70 2.13 -6.71
C ASN A 128 -10.69 0.67 -6.25
N LEU A 129 -11.72 0.21 -5.52
CA LEU A 129 -11.90 -1.19 -5.16
C LEU A 129 -13.38 -1.56 -5.19
N TYR A 130 -13.68 -2.77 -5.63
CA TYR A 130 -14.99 -3.39 -5.51
C TYR A 130 -14.84 -4.85 -5.06
N ILE A 131 -15.77 -5.34 -4.25
CA ILE A 131 -15.82 -6.69 -3.70
C ILE A 131 -17.08 -7.38 -4.20
N LYS A 132 -16.94 -8.59 -4.71
CA LYS A 132 -18.04 -9.42 -5.20
C LYS A 132 -17.93 -10.84 -4.64
N SER A 133 -18.95 -11.29 -3.92
CA SER A 133 -18.94 -12.57 -3.20
C SER A 133 -20.22 -13.40 -3.33
N ASN A 134 -21.22 -12.90 -4.07
CA ASN A 134 -22.58 -13.48 -4.12
C ASN A 134 -23.31 -13.52 -2.76
N LEU A 135 -22.69 -13.01 -1.68
CA LEU A 135 -23.32 -12.82 -0.39
C LEU A 135 -24.13 -11.51 -0.35
N GLU A 136 -25.09 -11.44 0.56
CA GLU A 136 -26.00 -10.29 0.69
C GLU A 136 -25.28 -8.98 1.06
N TYR A 137 -24.11 -9.09 1.70
CA TYR A 137 -23.34 -7.95 2.20
C TYR A 137 -22.63 -7.15 1.11
N ASP A 138 -22.49 -7.67 -0.13
CA ASP A 138 -21.80 -7.01 -1.25
C ASP A 138 -22.30 -5.57 -1.46
N LYS A 139 -23.63 -5.37 -1.41
CA LYS A 139 -24.25 -4.05 -1.65
C LYS A 139 -23.92 -3.03 -0.55
N MET A 140 -23.78 -3.49 0.69
CA MET A 140 -23.54 -2.64 1.86
C MET A 140 -22.05 -2.32 2.03
N ILE A 141 -21.17 -3.28 1.74
CA ILE A 141 -19.74 -3.14 2.04
C ILE A 141 -19.01 -2.24 1.03
N ASN A 142 -19.39 -2.30 -0.25
CA ASN A 142 -18.69 -1.57 -1.31
C ASN A 142 -18.64 -0.05 -1.11
N PRO A 143 -19.75 0.64 -0.74
CA PRO A 143 -19.72 2.06 -0.40
C PRO A 143 -18.85 2.41 0.80
N ILE A 144 -18.64 1.48 1.74
CA ILE A 144 -17.83 1.68 2.95
C ILE A 144 -16.34 1.51 2.63
N ILE A 145 -16.00 0.56 1.76
CA ILE A 145 -14.61 0.21 1.45
C ILE A 145 -13.93 1.24 0.54
N ASP A 146 -14.61 1.73 -0.51
CA ASP A 146 -14.10 2.77 -1.41
C ASP A 146 -14.70 4.15 -1.12
N ASP A 147 -14.24 4.75 -0.04
CA ASP A 147 -14.66 6.06 0.45
C ASP A 147 -13.69 7.20 0.07
N GLU A 148 -12.71 6.93 -0.79
CA GLU A 148 -11.68 7.92 -1.13
C GLU A 148 -12.25 9.20 -1.73
N LYS A 149 -13.41 9.13 -2.36
CA LYS A 149 -14.12 10.31 -2.89
C LYS A 149 -14.55 11.29 -1.80
N ILE A 150 -14.71 10.82 -0.56
CA ILE A 150 -15.05 11.63 0.61
C ILE A 150 -13.80 12.31 1.19
N ILE A 151 -12.62 11.70 0.97
CA ILE A 151 -11.34 12.14 1.55
C ILE A 151 -10.56 12.97 0.52
N PHE A 152 -10.58 14.30 0.68
CA PHE A 152 -9.78 15.18 -0.17
C PHE A 152 -8.35 15.33 0.36
N MET A 153 -7.38 14.74 -0.33
CA MET A 153 -5.94 14.91 -0.06
C MET A 153 -5.19 15.37 -1.30
N THR A 154 -4.31 16.35 -1.13
CA THR A 154 -3.36 16.77 -2.18
C THR A 154 -2.36 15.64 -2.45
N SER A 155 -1.74 15.62 -3.63
CA SER A 155 -0.72 14.61 -3.97
C SER A 155 0.44 14.60 -2.97
N ALA A 156 0.83 15.76 -2.44
CA ALA A 156 1.85 15.86 -1.40
C ALA A 156 1.44 15.14 -0.11
N ARG A 157 0.19 15.29 0.33
CA ARG A 157 -0.32 14.59 1.53
C ARG A 157 -0.45 13.09 1.29
N LYS A 158 -0.88 12.68 0.08
CA LYS A 158 -0.92 11.26 -0.32
C LYS A 158 0.47 10.62 -0.35
N ALA A 159 1.50 11.36 -0.76
CA ALA A 159 2.89 10.89 -0.71
C ALA A 159 3.31 10.56 0.73
N ILE A 160 3.07 11.49 1.67
CA ILE A 160 3.38 11.26 3.10
C ILE A 160 2.61 10.07 3.66
N TYR A 161 1.32 9.97 3.35
CA TYR A 161 0.50 8.85 3.79
C TYR A 161 0.98 7.51 3.21
N SER A 162 1.45 7.51 1.95
CA SER A 162 2.03 6.32 1.32
C SER A 162 3.34 5.90 2.00
N ILE A 163 4.20 6.85 2.38
CA ILE A 163 5.41 6.56 3.16
C ILE A 163 5.04 5.91 4.49
N ILE A 164 4.10 6.50 5.23
CA ILE A 164 3.65 5.96 6.52
C ILE A 164 3.13 4.52 6.37
N ASN A 165 2.32 4.24 5.35
CA ASN A 165 1.75 2.90 5.15
C ASN A 165 2.74 1.87 4.60
N LEU A 166 3.84 2.31 3.98
CA LEU A 166 4.94 1.43 3.57
C LEU A 166 5.93 1.17 4.70
N VAL A 167 6.18 2.14 5.56
CA VAL A 167 7.09 1.95 6.72
C VAL A 167 6.37 1.21 7.84
N ASP A 168 5.08 1.50 8.02
CA ASP A 168 4.26 1.00 9.11
C ASP A 168 2.90 0.47 8.60
N PRO A 169 2.91 -0.63 7.82
CA PRO A 169 1.68 -1.20 7.28
C PRO A 169 0.79 -1.74 8.39
N ILE A 170 -0.53 -1.76 8.14
CA ILE A 170 -1.53 -2.29 9.08
C ILE A 170 -1.51 -3.83 9.00
N ILE A 171 -0.61 -4.45 9.76
CA ILE A 171 -0.37 -5.92 9.75
C ILE A 171 -0.28 -6.47 11.17
N ASP A 172 -0.55 -7.76 11.33
CA ASP A 172 -0.66 -8.40 12.65
C ASP A 172 0.72 -8.84 13.18
N ASN A 173 1.64 -9.21 12.28
CA ASN A 173 2.95 -9.75 12.62
C ASN A 173 4.07 -8.75 12.34
N ARG A 174 4.38 -7.90 13.33
CA ARG A 174 5.43 -6.89 13.22
C ARG A 174 6.84 -7.47 13.07
N TYR A 175 7.07 -8.74 13.41
CA TYR A 175 8.38 -9.39 13.21
C TYR A 175 8.76 -9.51 11.73
N GLN A 176 7.80 -9.40 10.81
CA GLN A 176 8.07 -9.37 9.37
C GLN A 176 8.67 -8.04 8.90
N LEU A 177 8.65 -6.99 9.74
CA LEU A 177 9.22 -5.67 9.46
C LEU A 177 10.68 -5.60 9.93
N ASP A 178 11.51 -6.52 9.41
CA ASP A 178 12.93 -6.61 9.73
C ASP A 178 13.82 -5.86 8.71
N ASP A 179 15.14 -6.03 8.78
CA ASP A 179 16.05 -5.30 7.89
C ASP A 179 15.81 -5.61 6.41
N VAL A 180 15.47 -6.88 6.11
CA VAL A 180 15.14 -7.30 4.75
C VAL A 180 13.91 -6.56 4.24
N TYR A 181 12.88 -6.40 5.07
CA TYR A 181 11.71 -5.59 4.73
C TYR A 181 12.07 -4.14 4.42
N PHE A 182 12.84 -3.49 5.31
CA PHE A 182 13.23 -2.10 5.11
C PHE A 182 14.12 -1.89 3.89
N GLU A 183 14.95 -2.88 3.55
CA GLU A 183 15.73 -2.88 2.32
C GLU A 183 14.85 -3.00 1.07
N ILE A 184 13.81 -3.84 1.11
CA ILE A 184 12.83 -3.99 0.02
C ILE A 184 12.05 -2.70 -0.22
N ILE A 185 11.56 -2.03 0.83
CA ILE A 185 10.74 -0.81 0.65
C ILE A 185 11.58 0.45 0.36
N SER A 186 12.88 0.44 0.66
CA SER A 186 13.72 1.64 0.56
C SER A 186 13.70 2.32 -0.82
N PRO A 187 13.70 1.64 -1.98
CA PRO A 187 13.63 2.29 -3.28
C PRO A 187 12.28 2.99 -3.51
N LEU A 188 11.17 2.43 -3.01
CA LEU A 188 9.85 3.06 -3.05
C LEU A 188 9.82 4.31 -2.18
N VAL A 189 10.24 4.19 -0.92
CA VAL A 189 10.28 5.32 0.03
C VAL A 189 11.14 6.45 -0.53
N THR A 190 12.33 6.14 -1.06
CA THR A 190 13.23 7.11 -1.70
C THR A 190 12.52 7.89 -2.81
N ARG A 191 11.89 7.17 -3.76
CA ARG A 191 11.17 7.80 -4.88
C ARG A 191 9.98 8.64 -4.42
N ILE A 192 9.21 8.19 -3.43
CA ILE A 192 8.05 8.93 -2.91
C ILE A 192 8.50 10.21 -2.20
N VAL A 193 9.59 10.15 -1.43
CA VAL A 193 10.19 11.33 -0.79
C VAL A 193 10.67 12.34 -1.84
N ASN A 194 11.40 11.89 -2.87
CA ASN A 194 11.90 12.78 -3.92
C ASN A 194 10.74 13.39 -4.73
N TYR A 195 9.71 12.60 -5.04
CA TYR A 195 8.46 13.11 -5.60
C TYR A 195 7.86 14.19 -4.71
N TYR A 196 7.71 13.94 -3.41
CA TYR A 196 7.17 14.92 -2.47
C TYR A 196 8.00 16.21 -2.47
N ARG A 197 9.33 16.11 -2.32
CA ARG A 197 10.25 17.27 -2.29
C ARG A 197 10.13 18.12 -3.56
N SER A 198 10.04 17.48 -4.73
CA SER A 198 9.87 18.19 -6.01
C SER A 198 8.54 18.96 -6.13
N LYS A 199 7.46 18.49 -5.48
CA LYS A 199 6.13 19.09 -5.57
C LYS A 199 5.80 20.08 -4.45
N SER A 200 6.45 19.96 -3.30
CA SER A 200 6.08 20.66 -2.06
C SER A 200 6.84 21.95 -1.77
N ARG A 201 7.77 22.37 -2.66
CA ARG A 201 8.66 23.54 -2.45
C ARG A 201 9.46 23.48 -1.13
N VAL A 202 9.73 22.27 -0.60
CA VAL A 202 10.51 22.13 0.64
C VAL A 202 11.89 22.69 0.42
N LYS A 203 12.25 23.66 1.27
CA LYS A 203 13.59 24.24 1.33
C LYS A 203 14.34 23.57 2.47
N GLY A 204 15.53 23.05 2.20
CA GLY A 204 16.39 22.50 3.25
C GLY A 204 16.84 23.63 4.16
N TYR A 205 16.71 23.44 5.48
CA TYR A 205 17.18 24.39 6.48
C TYR A 205 18.58 23.96 6.95
N PHE A 206 19.58 24.78 6.67
CA PHE A 206 20.93 24.59 7.20
C PHE A 206 21.38 25.91 7.86
N HIS A 207 22.13 25.78 8.95
CA HIS A 207 22.78 26.91 9.58
C HIS A 207 24.09 27.17 8.83
N ASP A 208 24.22 28.35 8.22
CA ASP A 208 25.49 28.77 7.62
C ASP A 208 26.33 29.41 8.73
N GLU A 209 27.34 28.69 9.19
CA GLU A 209 28.22 29.15 10.28
C GLU A 209 29.02 30.41 9.90
N TYR A 210 29.29 30.63 8.61
CA TYR A 210 30.05 31.79 8.14
C TYR A 210 29.19 33.06 8.09
N GLU A 211 27.93 32.94 7.66
CA GLU A 211 27.01 34.06 7.57
C GLU A 211 26.17 34.27 8.83
N ASN A 212 26.25 33.35 9.80
CA ASN A 212 25.43 33.29 11.01
C ASN A 212 23.93 33.50 10.72
N ARG A 213 23.46 32.87 9.64
CA ARG A 213 22.08 32.97 9.15
C ARG A 213 21.59 31.61 8.70
N ASN A 214 20.30 31.39 8.83
CA ASN A 214 19.65 30.21 8.28
C ASN A 214 19.46 30.39 6.77
N GLN A 215 20.21 29.65 5.97
CA GLN A 215 20.03 29.64 4.52
C GLN A 215 19.06 28.54 4.10
N THR A 216 18.29 28.84 3.06
CA THR A 216 17.49 27.83 2.36
C THR A 216 18.17 27.40 1.08
N LYS A 217 18.73 26.19 1.06
CA LYS A 217 19.17 25.52 -0.19
C LYS A 217 18.10 24.54 -0.66
N GLY A 218 18.08 24.28 -1.98
CA GLY A 218 17.30 23.15 -2.50
C GLY A 218 17.80 21.86 -1.86
N LEU A 219 16.89 21.03 -1.35
CA LEU A 219 17.26 19.70 -0.89
C LEU A 219 17.79 18.89 -2.08
N LYS A 220 18.94 18.23 -1.91
CA LYS A 220 19.38 17.21 -2.87
C LYS A 220 18.38 16.05 -2.88
N GLU A 221 18.36 15.30 -3.97
CA GLU A 221 17.62 14.03 -3.99
C GLU A 221 18.14 13.12 -2.88
N LEU A 222 17.21 12.54 -2.14
CA LEU A 222 17.52 11.53 -1.13
C LEU A 222 18.03 10.28 -1.86
N THR A 223 19.15 9.74 -1.39
CA THR A 223 19.70 8.49 -1.92
C THR A 223 19.05 7.27 -1.27
N LYS A 224 19.18 6.11 -1.93
CA LYS A 224 18.71 4.84 -1.37
C LYS A 224 19.42 4.50 -0.05
N GLU A 225 20.72 4.78 0.04
CA GLU A 225 21.53 4.43 1.22
C GLU A 225 21.16 5.29 2.44
N GLU A 226 20.98 6.59 2.25
CA GLU A 226 20.44 7.47 3.30
C GLU A 226 19.06 6.99 3.77
N THR A 227 18.19 6.60 2.82
CA THR A 227 16.86 6.07 3.15
C THR A 227 16.95 4.79 3.98
N ILE A 228 17.83 3.85 3.63
CA ILE A 228 18.04 2.62 4.41
C ILE A 228 18.49 2.95 5.82
N ASN A 229 19.44 3.88 5.99
CA ASN A 229 19.95 4.25 7.31
C ASN A 229 18.85 4.82 8.20
N TYR A 230 18.02 5.74 7.68
CA TYR A 230 16.89 6.28 8.43
C TYR A 230 15.84 5.22 8.78
N LEU A 231 15.56 4.28 7.87
CA LEU A 231 14.62 3.19 8.13
C LEU A 231 15.13 2.20 9.18
N LYS A 232 16.44 1.87 9.18
CA LYS A 232 17.06 1.03 10.20
C LYS A 232 17.06 1.73 11.57
N GLU A 233 17.39 3.01 11.61
CA GLU A 233 17.29 3.81 12.85
C GLU A 233 15.86 3.84 13.39
N TYR A 234 14.85 4.03 12.52
CA TYR A 234 13.45 3.94 12.91
C TYR A 234 13.09 2.57 13.48
N LYS A 235 13.50 1.47 12.83
CA LYS A 235 13.27 0.11 13.31
C LYS A 235 13.83 -0.06 14.72
N ASP A 236 15.06 0.38 14.96
CA ASP A 236 15.72 0.25 16.26
C ASP A 236 14.98 1.05 17.34
N GLN A 237 14.57 2.28 17.04
CA GLN A 237 13.74 3.09 17.94
C GLN A 237 12.34 2.50 18.17
N TYR A 238 11.76 1.86 17.15
CA TYR A 238 10.42 1.28 17.16
C TYR A 238 10.36 -0.07 17.90
N SER A 239 11.45 -0.84 17.87
CA SER A 239 11.57 -2.17 18.49
C SER A 239 11.30 -2.17 20.01
N PHE A 240 11.35 -1.00 20.65
CA PHE A 240 11.05 -0.81 22.08
C PHE A 240 9.56 -0.55 22.41
N TYR A 241 8.69 -0.28 21.43
CA TYR A 241 7.29 0.15 21.64
C TYR A 241 6.25 -0.90 21.23
N ASN A 242 6.47 -2.15 21.62
CA ASN A 242 5.62 -3.33 21.34
C ASN A 242 4.25 -3.32 22.05
N ASP A 243 3.46 -2.24 21.96
CA ASP A 243 2.04 -2.27 22.35
C ASP A 243 1.15 -2.43 21.10
N LYS A 244 0.40 -3.54 21.05
CA LYS A 244 -0.55 -3.92 19.99
C LYS A 244 -1.59 -2.83 19.68
N ARG A 245 -1.76 -1.83 20.55
CA ARG A 245 -2.80 -0.79 20.45
C ARG A 245 -2.48 0.38 19.51
N ASN A 246 -1.32 0.44 18.87
CA ASN A 246 -0.85 1.68 18.23
C ASN A 246 -0.73 1.68 16.69
N LEU A 247 -1.39 0.76 15.97
CA LEU A 247 -1.47 0.83 14.50
C LEU A 247 -2.36 1.98 14.00
N MET A 248 -3.25 2.47 14.86
CA MET A 248 -4.24 3.49 14.52
C MET A 248 -3.70 4.92 14.58
N THR A 249 -2.52 5.14 15.19
CA THR A 249 -1.93 6.48 15.32
C THR A 249 -0.50 6.51 14.79
N ILE A 250 -0.08 7.70 14.37
CA ILE A 250 1.28 7.99 13.92
C ILE A 250 2.08 8.41 15.15
N ASN A 251 2.94 7.51 15.62
CA ASN A 251 3.72 7.69 16.83
C ASN A 251 4.92 8.66 16.63
N THR A 252 5.59 8.99 17.73
CA THR A 252 6.75 9.90 17.73
C THR A 252 7.91 9.41 16.85
N PRO A 253 8.34 8.12 16.93
CA PRO A 253 9.38 7.61 16.03
C PRO A 253 9.06 7.81 14.53
N MET A 254 7.80 7.58 14.11
CA MET A 254 7.41 7.79 12.72
C MET A 254 7.49 9.28 12.32
N ARG A 255 7.15 10.19 13.24
CA ARG A 255 7.25 11.65 12.98
C ARG A 255 8.70 12.08 12.81
N LEU A 256 9.61 11.56 13.64
CA LEU A 256 11.04 11.81 13.53
C LEU A 256 11.62 11.23 12.24
N LEU A 257 11.23 10.00 11.88
CA LEU A 257 11.60 9.41 10.59
C LEU A 257 11.15 10.30 9.43
N LEU A 258 9.91 10.78 9.43
CA LEU A 258 9.40 11.67 8.39
C LEU A 258 10.16 13.01 8.35
N VAL A 259 10.53 13.58 9.49
CA VAL A 259 11.39 14.78 9.57
C VAL A 259 12.71 14.54 8.84
N ASN A 260 13.37 13.42 9.13
CA ASN A 260 14.66 13.05 8.56
C ASN A 260 14.55 12.75 7.05
N LEU A 261 13.60 11.90 6.67
CA LEU A 261 13.36 11.56 5.26
C LEU A 261 12.99 12.78 4.44
N ILE A 262 12.12 13.66 4.94
CA ILE A 262 11.62 14.80 4.16
C ILE A 262 12.62 15.96 4.18
N GLY A 263 13.40 16.12 5.25
CA GLY A 263 14.25 17.28 5.47
C GLY A 263 13.43 18.53 5.82
N SER A 264 12.44 18.41 6.71
CA SER A 264 11.54 19.50 7.11
C SER A 264 11.41 19.58 8.63
N LYS A 265 11.07 20.76 9.15
CA LYS A 265 10.87 20.97 10.60
C LYS A 265 9.74 20.08 11.14
N GLU A 266 9.90 19.60 12.37
CA GLU A 266 8.90 18.76 13.03
C GLU A 266 7.50 19.39 13.05
N GLN A 267 7.42 20.71 13.32
CA GLN A 267 6.16 21.46 13.30
C GLN A 267 5.42 21.34 11.94
N ASN A 268 6.16 21.31 10.82
CA ASN A 268 5.58 21.18 9.49
C ASN A 268 5.04 19.77 9.28
N ILE A 269 5.78 18.73 9.69
CA ILE A 269 5.36 17.33 9.60
C ILE A 269 4.12 17.08 10.46
N ASN A 270 4.12 17.58 11.70
CA ASN A 270 2.98 17.49 12.61
C ASN A 270 1.75 18.22 12.04
N SER A 271 1.94 19.39 11.45
CA SER A 271 0.86 20.12 10.76
C SER A 271 0.31 19.33 9.56
N LEU A 272 1.16 18.73 8.73
CA LEU A 272 0.74 17.91 7.59
C LEU A 272 -0.08 16.69 8.01
N ILE A 273 0.36 15.98 9.05
CA ILE A 273 -0.34 14.82 9.59
C ILE A 273 -1.72 15.22 10.13
N ARG A 274 -1.77 16.28 10.96
CA ARG A 274 -3.00 16.79 11.56
C ARG A 274 -3.99 17.31 10.51
N LEU A 275 -3.55 18.19 9.61
CA LEU A 275 -4.42 18.79 8.58
C LEU A 275 -4.92 17.78 7.54
N SER A 276 -4.31 16.61 7.46
CA SER A 276 -4.75 15.52 6.58
C SER A 276 -5.52 14.43 7.33
N ASN A 277 -5.76 14.59 8.63
CA ASN A 277 -6.43 13.62 9.50
C ASN A 277 -5.86 12.20 9.38
N MET A 278 -4.54 12.05 9.25
CA MET A 278 -3.96 10.73 8.92
C MET A 278 -4.18 9.66 10.00
N ASP A 279 -4.24 10.03 11.28
CA ASP A 279 -4.60 9.12 12.38
C ASP A 279 -6.03 8.58 12.20
N TYR A 280 -6.97 9.45 11.82
CA TYR A 280 -8.34 9.04 11.50
C TYR A 280 -8.39 8.13 10.28
N LEU A 281 -7.58 8.41 9.24
CA LEU A 281 -7.49 7.54 8.06
C LEU A 281 -7.01 6.14 8.44
N ARG A 282 -5.97 6.01 9.27
CA ARG A 282 -5.49 4.70 9.74
C ARG A 282 -6.50 3.97 10.60
N THR A 283 -7.18 4.69 11.50
CA THR A 283 -8.28 4.16 12.31
C THR A 283 -9.39 3.61 11.42
N ARG A 284 -9.75 4.36 10.36
CA ARG A 284 -10.78 3.99 9.40
C ARG A 284 -10.39 2.75 8.58
N GLU A 285 -9.15 2.66 8.11
CA GLU A 285 -8.64 1.45 7.42
C GLU A 285 -8.66 0.22 8.35
N SER A 286 -8.29 0.39 9.62
CA SER A 286 -8.37 -0.69 10.62
C SER A 286 -9.83 -1.14 10.86
N ALA A 287 -10.77 -0.20 10.91
CA ALA A 287 -12.19 -0.51 11.03
C ALA A 287 -12.74 -1.25 9.80
N LYS A 288 -12.31 -0.88 8.58
CA LYS A 288 -12.66 -1.59 7.35
C LYS A 288 -12.20 -3.05 7.40
N ILE A 289 -10.96 -3.30 7.81
CA ILE A 289 -10.43 -4.67 7.99
C ILE A 289 -11.29 -5.45 8.99
N SER A 290 -11.63 -4.85 10.13
CA SER A 290 -12.47 -5.51 11.15
C SER A 290 -13.86 -5.87 10.63
N ILE A 291 -14.49 -4.98 9.87
CA ILE A 291 -15.82 -5.22 9.27
C ILE A 291 -15.73 -6.33 8.22
N LEU A 292 -14.72 -6.32 7.37
CA LEU A 292 -14.50 -7.38 6.38
C LEU A 292 -14.36 -8.74 7.06
N ASN A 293 -13.55 -8.84 8.12
CA ASN A 293 -13.41 -10.08 8.88
C ASN A 293 -14.70 -10.52 9.56
N GLN A 294 -15.50 -9.59 10.08
CA GLN A 294 -16.77 -9.94 10.72
C GLN A 294 -17.79 -10.51 9.72
N LEU A 295 -17.85 -9.93 8.51
CA LEU A 295 -18.83 -10.31 7.49
C LEU A 295 -18.40 -11.53 6.67
N TYR A 296 -17.10 -11.67 6.40
CA TYR A 296 -16.56 -12.67 5.47
C TYR A 296 -15.61 -13.68 6.14
N GLY A 297 -15.07 -13.38 7.32
CA GLY A 297 -14.11 -14.25 8.01
C GLY A 297 -14.72 -15.46 8.74
N ARG A 298 -16.04 -15.68 8.59
CA ARG A 298 -16.75 -16.86 9.13
C ARG A 298 -16.95 -17.97 8.10
N GLU A 299 -16.50 -17.77 6.87
CA GLU A 299 -16.66 -18.72 5.76
C GLU A 299 -15.37 -19.47 5.39
#